data_AF-A0A1G0B074-F1
#
_entry.id   AF-A0A1G0B074-F1
#
_cell.length_a   1.000
_cell.length_b   1.000
_cell.length_c   1.000
_cell.angle_alpha   90.00
_cell.angle_beta   90.00
_cell.angle_gamma   90.00
#
_symmetry.space_group_name_H-M   'P 1'
#
loop_
_entity.id
_entity.type
_entity.pdbx_description
1 polymer ?
#
loop_
_entity_poly.entity_id
_entity_poly.type
_entity_poly.pdbx_seq_one_letter_code
_entity_poly.pdbx_strand_id
1 'polypeptide(L)'
;MNNNDIFKKLRVALQLRDDQIVEILNLVDFKMSKGELGDIFRADNHPNFMECGDQVLRNFLNGLIIHLRGTKENPKNPREVIKSHKNYETQTERTPSKTQYKPRSGDKKPVVKDGEKKEFKPKTGEKLDKKPAFGKNKFGNDKKPAKQNPVEKFKFKDGKK
;
A
#
# COMPACT_ATOMS: atom_id res chain seq x y z
N MET A 1 -9.16 -1.15 -21.43
CA MET A 1 -9.91 -0.85 -20.21
C MET A 1 -10.32 -2.20 -19.64
N ASN A 2 -9.68 -2.61 -18.56
CA ASN A 2 -9.94 -3.89 -17.89
C ASN A 2 -10.98 -3.70 -16.76
N ASN A 3 -11.48 -4.79 -16.18
CA ASN A 3 -12.40 -4.77 -15.04
C ASN A 3 -11.85 -4.02 -13.84
N ASN A 4 -10.55 -4.14 -13.55
CA ASN A 4 -9.89 -3.36 -12.52
C ASN A 4 -10.02 -1.85 -12.78
N ASP A 5 -9.87 -1.40 -14.03
CA ASP A 5 -10.01 0.02 -14.39
C ASP A 5 -11.45 0.50 -14.19
N ILE A 6 -12.43 -0.30 -14.60
CA ILE A 6 -13.85 0.00 -14.41
C ILE A 6 -14.13 0.13 -12.90
N PHE A 7 -13.68 -0.84 -12.12
CA PHE A 7 -13.95 -0.85 -10.69
C PHE A 7 -13.28 0.32 -9.96
N LYS A 8 -12.01 0.64 -10.31
CA LYS A 8 -11.31 1.83 -9.81
C LYS A 8 -12.04 3.12 -10.16
N LYS A 9 -12.51 3.26 -11.41
CA LYS A 9 -13.28 4.43 -11.86
C LYS A 9 -14.60 4.57 -11.11
N LEU A 10 -15.33 3.48 -10.90
CA LEU A 10 -16.59 3.49 -10.14
C LEU A 10 -16.38 3.88 -8.68
N ARG A 11 -15.33 3.36 -8.04
CA ARG A 11 -14.96 3.76 -6.68
C ARG A 11 -14.76 5.27 -6.57
N VAL A 12 -13.95 5.84 -7.47
CA VAL A 12 -13.64 7.28 -7.46
C VAL A 12 -14.86 8.13 -7.83
N ALA A 13 -15.62 7.74 -8.86
CA ALA A 13 -16.80 8.47 -9.32
C ALA A 13 -17.90 8.57 -8.26
N LEU A 14 -18.08 7.50 -7.47
CA LEU A 14 -19.08 7.44 -6.40
C LEU A 14 -18.51 7.80 -5.01
N GLN A 15 -17.22 8.17 -4.95
CA GLN A 15 -16.52 8.54 -3.71
C GLN A 15 -16.66 7.48 -2.61
N LEU A 16 -16.56 6.21 -3.01
CA LEU A 16 -16.71 5.07 -2.11
C LEU A 16 -15.38 4.76 -1.40
N ARG A 17 -15.49 4.47 -0.10
CA ARG A 17 -14.39 3.91 0.70
C ARG A 17 -14.43 2.38 0.61
N ASP A 18 -13.29 1.76 0.88
CA ASP A 18 -13.16 0.30 0.81
C ASP A 18 -14.13 -0.41 1.77
N ASP A 19 -14.39 0.18 2.95
CA ASP A 19 -15.40 -0.30 3.91
C ASP A 19 -16.81 -0.35 3.31
N GLN A 20 -17.18 0.72 2.60
CA GLN A 20 -18.49 0.86 1.97
C GLN A 20 -18.65 -0.11 0.80
N ILE A 21 -17.57 -0.37 0.05
CA ILE A 21 -17.60 -1.37 -1.02
C ILE A 21 -17.83 -2.77 -0.45
N VAL A 22 -17.20 -3.12 0.67
CA VAL A 22 -17.44 -4.40 1.35
C VAL A 22 -18.89 -4.50 1.82
N GLU A 23 -19.45 -3.43 2.40
CA GLU A 23 -20.86 -3.37 2.78
C GLU A 23 -21.80 -3.58 1.58
N ILE A 24 -21.51 -2.93 0.45
CA ILE A 24 -22.29 -3.06 -0.79
C ILE A 24 -22.25 -4.49 -1.35
N LEU A 25 -21.09 -5.16 -1.30
CA LEU A 25 -20.95 -6.55 -1.73
C LEU A 25 -21.69 -7.52 -0.82
N ASN A 26 -21.73 -7.24 0.48
CA ASN A 26 -22.50 -8.05 1.44
C ASN A 26 -24.02 -7.98 1.18
N LEU A 27 -24.54 -6.93 0.55
CA LEU A 27 -25.97 -6.83 0.19
C LEU A 27 -26.43 -7.89 -0.82
N VAL A 28 -25.50 -8.45 -1.59
CA VAL A 28 -25.73 -9.52 -2.57
C VAL A 28 -25.11 -10.84 -2.12
N ASP A 29 -24.91 -11.01 -0.82
CA ASP A 29 -24.31 -12.19 -0.18
C ASP A 29 -22.89 -12.52 -0.68
N PHE A 30 -22.19 -11.54 -1.27
CA PHE A 30 -20.83 -11.71 -1.74
C PHE A 30 -19.84 -11.26 -0.66
N LYS A 31 -19.26 -12.23 0.04
CA LYS A 31 -18.27 -11.96 1.09
C LYS A 31 -16.91 -11.70 0.46
N MET A 32 -16.37 -10.51 0.70
CA MET A 32 -15.01 -10.14 0.29
C MET A 32 -14.32 -9.35 1.41
N SER A 33 -13.05 -9.63 1.65
CA SER A 33 -12.27 -8.93 2.66
C SER A 33 -11.73 -7.60 2.14
N LYS A 34 -11.37 -6.69 3.05
CA LYS A 34 -10.71 -5.42 2.69
C LYS A 34 -9.33 -5.65 2.06
N GLY A 35 -8.64 -6.75 2.41
CA GLY A 35 -7.34 -7.11 1.86
C GLY A 35 -7.42 -7.45 0.38
N GLU A 36 -8.34 -8.37 0.03
CA GLU A 36 -8.60 -8.76 -1.36
C GLU A 36 -9.05 -7.57 -2.21
N LEU A 37 -9.93 -6.72 -1.66
CA LEU A 37 -10.34 -5.50 -2.33
C LEU A 37 -9.16 -4.56 -2.59
N GLY A 38 -8.26 -4.43 -1.62
CA GLY A 38 -7.02 -3.67 -1.75
C GLY A 38 -6.16 -4.20 -2.89
N ASP A 39 -5.98 -5.52 -2.97
CA ASP A 39 -5.19 -6.21 -3.99
C ASP A 39 -5.73 -6.01 -5.41
N ILE A 40 -7.06 -5.94 -5.58
CA ILE A 40 -7.73 -5.58 -6.84
C ILE A 40 -7.41 -4.13 -7.28
N PHE A 41 -7.27 -3.22 -6.32
CA PHE A 41 -7.00 -1.81 -6.59
C PHE A 41 -5.51 -1.46 -6.75
N ARG A 42 -4.61 -2.42 -6.54
CA ARG A 42 -3.17 -2.20 -6.76
C ARG A 42 -2.84 -1.99 -8.23
N ALA A 43 -1.63 -1.50 -8.49
CA ALA A 43 -1.08 -1.45 -9.83
C ALA A 43 -0.62 -2.85 -10.26
N ASP A 44 -0.69 -3.11 -11.56
CA ASP A 44 -0.42 -4.43 -12.16
C ASP A 44 1.02 -4.95 -11.90
N ASN A 45 1.95 -4.04 -11.57
CA ASN A 45 3.34 -4.36 -11.23
C ASN A 45 3.55 -4.68 -9.72
N HIS A 46 2.49 -4.68 -8.91
CA HIS A 46 2.61 -5.00 -7.49
C HIS A 46 2.57 -6.53 -7.27
N PRO A 47 3.39 -7.11 -6.37
CA PRO A 47 3.43 -8.56 -6.14
C PRO A 47 2.08 -9.17 -5.73
N ASN A 48 1.28 -8.42 -4.97
CA ASN A 48 -0.07 -8.81 -4.55
C ASN A 48 -1.17 -8.26 -5.47
N PHE A 49 -0.85 -7.89 -6.71
CA PHE A 49 -1.90 -7.47 -7.65
C PHE A 49 -2.83 -8.64 -7.96
N MET A 50 -4.13 -8.38 -7.89
CA MET A 50 -5.17 -9.35 -8.23
C MET A 50 -6.05 -8.79 -9.35
N GLU A 51 -6.31 -9.61 -10.37
CA GLU A 51 -7.26 -9.26 -11.42
C GLU A 51 -8.69 -9.29 -10.90
N CYS A 52 -9.48 -8.29 -11.27
CA CYS A 52 -10.90 -8.20 -10.95
C CYS A 52 -11.70 -9.12 -11.87
N GLY A 53 -12.16 -10.25 -11.35
CA GLY A 53 -13.02 -11.15 -12.11
C GLY A 53 -14.39 -10.53 -12.42
N ASP A 54 -14.99 -10.95 -13.54
CA ASP A 54 -16.34 -10.52 -13.95
C ASP A 54 -17.39 -10.77 -12.87
N GLN A 55 -17.22 -11.83 -12.08
CA GLN A 55 -18.13 -12.18 -10.99
C GLN A 55 -18.16 -11.10 -9.90
N VAL A 56 -16.99 -10.57 -9.52
CA VAL A 56 -16.87 -9.51 -8.51
C VAL A 56 -17.52 -8.24 -9.04
N LEU A 57 -17.21 -7.85 -10.27
CA LEU A 57 -17.76 -6.65 -10.87
C LEU A 57 -19.28 -6.74 -11.04
N ARG A 58 -19.82 -7.88 -11.49
CA ARG A 58 -21.26 -8.12 -11.62
C ARG A 58 -21.97 -7.99 -10.28
N ASN A 59 -21.45 -8.66 -9.24
CA ASN A 59 -22.03 -8.62 -7.90
C ASN A 59 -21.96 -7.20 -7.33
N PHE A 60 -20.85 -6.49 -7.51
CA PHE A 60 -20.72 -5.10 -7.10
C PHE A 60 -21.76 -4.20 -7.77
N LEU A 61 -21.97 -4.32 -9.08
CA LEU A 61 -22.97 -3.53 -9.81
C LEU A 61 -24.40 -3.84 -9.33
N ASN A 62 -24.73 -5.11 -9.06
CA ASN A 62 -26.01 -5.49 -8.47
C ASN A 62 -26.18 -4.91 -7.06
N GLY A 63 -25.12 -4.96 -6.24
CA GLY A 63 -25.09 -4.33 -4.92
C GLY A 63 -25.28 -2.82 -4.99
N LEU A 64 -24.69 -2.15 -6.00
CA LEU A 64 -24.89 -0.71 -6.22
C LEU A 64 -26.34 -0.35 -6.54
N ILE A 65 -27.05 -1.21 -7.28
CA ILE A 65 -28.48 -0.99 -7.55
C ILE A 65 -29.25 -0.97 -6.22
N ILE A 66 -29.02 -1.95 -5.35
CA ILE A 66 -29.68 -2.04 -4.03
C ILE A 66 -29.26 -0.87 -3.14
N HIS A 67 -27.99 -0.50 -3.13
CA HIS A 67 -27.47 0.59 -2.30
C HIS A 67 -28.04 1.96 -2.70
N LEU A 68 -28.03 2.27 -4.01
CA LEU A 68 -28.39 3.59 -4.52
C LEU A 68 -29.90 3.74 -4.76
N ARG A 69 -30.56 2.71 -5.32
CA ARG A 69 -31.98 2.75 -5.70
C ARG A 69 -32.88 2.09 -4.68
N GLY A 70 -32.34 1.30 -3.76
CA GLY A 70 -33.14 0.53 -2.81
C GLY A 70 -33.71 -0.76 -3.39
N THR A 71 -34.32 -1.56 -2.53
CA THR A 71 -35.11 -2.74 -2.93
C THR A 71 -36.47 -2.30 -3.48
N LYS A 72 -37.16 -3.19 -4.20
CA LYS A 72 -38.51 -2.90 -4.72
C LYS A 72 -39.47 -2.40 -3.63
N GLU A 73 -39.34 -2.95 -2.42
CA GLU A 73 -40.18 -2.60 -1.26
C GLU A 73 -39.75 -1.29 -0.56
N ASN A 74 -38.54 -0.79 -0.79
CA ASN A 74 -38.04 0.42 -0.14
C ASN A 74 -37.12 1.21 -1.10
N PRO A 75 -37.70 2.04 -1.99
CA PRO A 75 -36.94 2.82 -2.95
C PRO A 75 -36.12 3.93 -2.25
N LYS A 76 -34.88 4.11 -2.71
CA LYS A 76 -33.97 5.16 -2.24
C LYS A 76 -33.63 6.13 -3.36
N ASN A 77 -33.41 7.39 -3.01
CA ASN A 77 -32.92 8.41 -3.93
C ASN A 77 -31.38 8.34 -4.04
N PRO A 78 -30.81 8.03 -5.22
CA PRO A 78 -29.36 7.91 -5.39
C PRO A 78 -28.58 9.16 -5.00
N ARG A 79 -29.18 10.35 -5.23
CA ARG A 79 -28.54 11.65 -4.93
C ARG A 79 -28.32 11.86 -3.44
N GLU A 80 -29.20 11.34 -2.59
CA GLU A 80 -29.10 11.47 -1.14
C GLU A 80 -28.04 10.52 -0.58
N VAL A 81 -28.02 9.28 -1.08
CA VAL A 81 -27.02 8.28 -0.70
C VAL A 81 -25.61 8.78 -1.03
N ILE A 82 -25.38 9.29 -2.26
CA ILE A 82 -24.06 9.82 -2.65
C ILE A 82 -23.66 11.03 -1.79
N LYS A 83 -24.60 11.90 -1.39
CA LYS A 83 -24.30 13.03 -0.49
C LYS A 83 -23.82 12.56 0.88
N SER A 84 -24.35 11.46 1.40
CA SER A 84 -23.92 10.93 2.70
C SER A 84 -22.46 10.50 2.74
N HIS A 85 -21.91 10.01 1.62
CA HIS A 85 -20.51 9.60 1.54
C HIS A 85 -19.52 10.76 1.64
N LYS A 86 -19.91 11.97 1.16
CA LYS A 86 -19.07 13.18 1.21
C LYS A 86 -18.74 13.65 2.63
N ASN A 87 -19.63 13.35 3.59
CA ASN A 87 -19.49 13.83 4.97
C ASN A 87 -18.44 13.05 5.78
N TYR A 88 -17.79 12.04 5.21
CA TYR A 88 -16.75 11.27 5.91
C TYR A 88 -15.34 11.88 5.80
N GLU A 89 -15.11 12.86 4.90
CA GLU A 89 -13.80 13.52 4.78
C GLU A 89 -13.42 14.39 6.00
N THR A 90 -14.36 14.70 6.90
CA THR A 90 -14.14 15.56 8.07
C THR A 90 -13.81 14.84 9.38
N GLN A 91 -13.60 13.51 9.39
CA GLN A 91 -13.27 12.77 10.62
C GLN A 91 -11.84 12.23 10.69
N THR A 92 -10.93 12.72 9.85
CA THR A 92 -9.49 12.69 10.15
C THR A 92 -9.03 14.07 10.61
N GLU A 93 -9.74 14.66 11.58
CA GLU A 93 -9.08 15.49 12.59
C GLU A 93 -8.05 14.57 13.23
N ARG A 94 -6.80 14.67 12.75
CA ARG A 94 -5.65 14.10 13.44
C ARG A 94 -5.70 14.72 14.83
N THR A 95 -6.20 13.99 15.83
CA THR A 95 -5.78 14.27 17.20
C THR A 95 -4.26 14.33 17.15
N PRO A 96 -3.61 15.45 17.47
CA PRO A 96 -2.18 15.43 17.64
C PRO A 96 -1.96 14.45 18.80
N SER A 97 -1.57 13.22 18.48
CA SER A 97 -1.00 12.32 19.46
C SER A 97 0.28 13.02 19.89
N LYS A 98 0.16 13.87 20.90
CA LYS A 98 1.26 14.35 21.69
C LYS A 98 1.80 13.10 22.35
N THR A 99 2.70 12.39 21.68
CA THR A 99 3.61 11.48 22.35
C THR A 99 4.42 12.37 23.27
N GLN A 100 3.92 12.55 24.48
CA GLN A 100 4.61 13.26 25.53
C GLN A 100 5.77 12.34 25.91
N TYR A 101 6.94 12.57 25.30
CA TYR A 101 8.17 11.93 25.72
C TYR A 101 8.39 12.28 27.19
N LYS A 102 8.13 11.33 28.09
CA LYS A 102 8.59 11.39 29.48
C LYS A 102 10.07 11.01 29.44
N PRO A 103 11.02 11.91 29.73
CA PRO A 103 12.40 11.50 29.92
C PRO A 103 12.44 10.50 31.07
N ARG A 104 13.09 9.34 30.86
CA ARG A 104 13.42 8.43 31.96
C ARG A 104 14.32 9.19 32.93
N SER A 105 13.82 9.40 34.14
CA SER A 105 14.62 9.83 35.28
C SER A 105 15.64 8.74 35.56
N GLY A 106 16.89 8.89 35.11
CA GLY A 106 17.92 7.88 35.37
C GLY A 106 19.28 8.06 34.71
N ASP A 107 19.40 8.75 33.58
CA ASP A 107 20.69 8.84 32.88
C ASP A 107 21.43 10.15 33.21
N LYS A 108 22.56 9.99 33.90
CA LYS A 108 23.49 11.05 34.31
C LYS A 108 23.98 11.84 33.09
N LYS A 109 24.00 13.17 33.19
CA LYS A 109 24.60 14.08 32.20
C LYS A 109 26.09 13.72 31.96
N PRO A 110 26.61 13.77 30.73
CA PRO A 110 28.05 13.69 30.50
C PRO A 110 28.72 14.95 31.04
N VAL A 111 29.78 14.76 31.82
CA VAL A 111 30.63 15.82 32.38
C VAL A 111 31.40 16.47 31.23
N VAL A 112 31.17 17.76 31.01
CA VAL A 112 32.06 18.62 30.21
C VAL A 112 33.33 18.87 31.04
N LYS A 113 34.48 18.44 30.52
CA LYS A 113 35.80 18.82 31.06
C LYS A 113 36.24 20.10 30.37
N ASP A 114 36.43 21.15 31.15
CA ASP A 114 36.99 22.42 30.73
C ASP A 114 38.41 22.24 30.17
N GLY A 115 38.60 22.62 28.91
CA GLY A 115 39.88 22.63 28.22
C GLY A 115 39.87 23.72 27.15
N GLU A 116 40.88 24.58 27.18
CA GLU A 116 40.99 25.87 26.48
C GLU A 116 40.62 25.82 24.98
N LYS A 117 39.80 26.78 24.54
CA LYS A 117 39.43 26.99 23.13
C LYS A 117 40.65 27.50 22.35
N LYS A 118 41.13 26.75 21.35
CA LYS A 118 42.03 27.29 20.32
C LYS A 118 41.21 27.90 19.17
N GLU A 119 41.49 29.17 18.86
CA GLU A 119 40.89 29.91 17.75
C GLU A 119 41.23 29.29 16.39
N PHE A 120 40.22 29.19 15.53
CA PHE A 120 40.34 28.72 14.15
C PHE A 120 40.72 29.89 13.23
N LYS A 121 41.87 29.78 12.52
CA LYS A 121 42.26 30.72 11.45
C LYS A 121 41.99 30.09 10.07
N PRO A 122 41.21 30.71 9.18
CA PRO A 122 41.03 30.22 7.81
C PRO A 122 42.26 30.53 6.95
N LYS A 123 42.74 29.56 6.18
CA LYS A 123 43.77 29.77 5.14
C LYS A 123 43.10 30.13 3.80
N THR A 124 43.45 31.30 3.29
CA THR A 124 43.08 31.87 1.99
C THR A 124 44.14 31.52 0.92
N GLY A 125 43.71 31.16 -0.30
CA GLY A 125 44.53 30.97 -1.53
C GLY A 125 45.34 29.66 -1.58
N GLU A 126 45.47 28.89 -2.65
CA GLU A 126 45.31 29.07 -4.10
C GLU A 126 45.04 27.69 -4.75
N LYS A 127 44.51 27.69 -5.98
CA LYS A 127 44.07 26.51 -6.76
C LYS A 127 45.24 25.62 -7.23
N LEU A 128 45.00 24.31 -7.38
CA LEU A 128 45.11 23.56 -8.65
C LEU A 128 44.78 22.05 -8.47
N ASP A 129 43.80 21.60 -9.25
CA ASP A 129 43.66 20.29 -9.91
C ASP A 129 43.37 18.97 -9.17
N LYS A 130 42.42 18.25 -9.79
CA LYS A 130 42.03 16.82 -9.68
C LYS A 130 40.95 16.48 -8.64
N LYS A 131 39.75 16.21 -9.18
CA LYS A 131 38.62 15.54 -8.52
C LYS A 131 39.10 14.28 -7.79
N PRO A 132 38.85 14.11 -6.47
CA PRO A 132 39.06 12.82 -5.84
C PRO A 132 37.90 11.89 -6.22
N ALA A 133 38.24 10.75 -6.82
CA ALA A 133 37.31 9.71 -7.22
C ALA A 133 36.62 9.08 -5.99
N PHE A 134 35.29 9.05 -6.01
CA PHE A 134 34.48 8.31 -5.04
C PHE A 134 34.84 6.82 -5.11
N GLY A 135 35.14 6.24 -3.95
CA GLY A 135 35.71 4.92 -3.80
C GLY A 135 34.95 3.83 -4.55
N LYS A 136 35.72 3.02 -5.30
CA LYS A 136 35.26 1.78 -5.92
C LYS A 136 34.98 0.76 -4.82
N ASN A 137 33.70 0.46 -4.56
CA ASN A 137 33.33 -0.72 -3.80
C ASN A 137 33.71 -1.97 -4.59
N LYS A 138 34.77 -2.67 -4.14
CA LYS A 138 35.10 -4.03 -4.56
C LYS A 138 34.25 -5.02 -3.74
N PHE A 139 33.02 -5.28 -4.18
CA PHE A 139 32.36 -6.54 -3.86
C PHE A 139 32.49 -7.44 -5.09
N GLY A 140 33.31 -8.47 -4.94
CA GLY A 140 33.58 -9.48 -5.93
C GLY A 140 32.31 -10.23 -6.32
N ASN A 141 32.31 -10.64 -7.58
CA ASN A 141 31.24 -11.33 -8.26
C ASN A 141 31.27 -12.82 -7.87
N ASP A 142 30.62 -13.20 -6.76
CA ASP A 142 30.33 -14.60 -6.48
C ASP A 142 29.14 -15.03 -7.33
N LYS A 143 29.44 -15.87 -8.33
CA LYS A 143 28.49 -16.57 -9.19
C LYS A 143 27.40 -17.24 -8.32
N LYS A 144 26.17 -16.75 -8.41
CA LYS A 144 24.99 -17.50 -7.95
C LYS A 144 24.82 -18.75 -8.84
N PRO A 145 24.71 -19.97 -8.28
CA PRO A 145 24.33 -21.14 -9.07
C PRO A 145 22.89 -21.01 -9.56
N ALA A 146 22.64 -21.41 -10.81
CA ALA A 146 21.34 -21.39 -11.45
C ALA A 146 20.32 -22.21 -10.65
N LYS A 147 19.17 -21.62 -10.32
CA LYS A 147 18.02 -22.35 -9.78
C LYS A 147 17.38 -23.14 -10.93
N GLN A 148 17.47 -24.47 -10.87
CA GLN A 148 16.79 -25.38 -11.77
C GLN A 148 15.30 -25.48 -11.43
N ASN A 149 14.44 -25.58 -12.44
CA ASN A 149 12.99 -25.76 -12.32
C ASN A 149 12.65 -27.15 -11.75
N PRO A 150 11.73 -27.29 -10.77
CA PRO A 150 11.43 -28.57 -10.13
C PRO A 150 10.29 -29.34 -10.81
N VAL A 151 10.23 -29.36 -12.14
CA VAL A 151 9.23 -30.16 -12.88
C VAL A 151 9.96 -31.13 -13.77
N GLU A 152 10.38 -32.26 -13.19
CA GLU A 152 10.58 -33.55 -13.87
C GLU A 152 11.17 -34.57 -12.88
N LYS A 153 10.37 -34.98 -11.89
CA LYS A 153 10.62 -36.24 -11.16
C LYS A 153 9.31 -36.94 -10.85
N PHE A 154 8.66 -37.47 -11.88
CA PHE A 154 7.73 -38.59 -11.74
C PHE A 154 7.66 -39.32 -13.09
N LYS A 155 8.57 -40.26 -13.33
CA LYS A 155 8.32 -41.32 -14.33
C LYS A 155 7.65 -42.47 -13.59
N PHE A 156 6.37 -42.67 -13.89
CA PHE A 156 5.61 -43.86 -13.50
C PHE A 156 6.33 -45.11 -14.03
N LYS A 157 6.49 -46.10 -13.16
CA LYS A 157 7.00 -47.43 -13.51
C LYS A 157 5.78 -48.24 -13.95
N ASP A 158 5.49 -48.25 -15.25
CA ASP A 158 4.42 -49.08 -15.81
C ASP A 158 4.72 -50.56 -15.54
N GLY A 159 3.85 -51.20 -14.76
CA GLY A 159 3.83 -52.64 -14.59
C GLY A 159 3.28 -53.33 -15.84
N LYS A 160 4.10 -54.18 -16.46
CA LYS A 160 3.79 -55.28 -17.37
C LYS A 160 5.03 -56.19 -17.31
N LYS A 161 4.99 -57.49 -17.05
CA LYS A 161 3.97 -58.53 -16.97
C LYS A 161 4.41 -59.52 -15.88
#